data_AF-A0A7I7ZTN6-F1
#
_entry.id   AF-A0A7I7ZTN6-F1
#
_cell.length_a   1.000
_cell.length_b   1.000
_cell.length_c   1.000
_cell.angle_alpha   90.00
_cell.angle_beta   90.00
_cell.angle_gamma   90.00
#
_symmetry.space_group_name_H-M   'P 1'
#
loop_
_entity.id
_entity.type
_entity.pdbx_description
1 polymer ?
#
loop_
_entity_poly.entity_id
_entity_poly.type
_entity_poly.pdbx_seq_one_letter_code
_entity_poly.pdbx_strand_id
1 'polypeptide(L)'
;MLASNGGPTSPSYAARMTTEISYAKWMLPLSVPFGLGPKHSDVQVRDGALHVAMGWGFSAEIPLASIKEAGRWEGRITSWGVHGWRGRWLVNGSSDGVVALTIDPPVKAKVCGVPVTLRELGVSVTDPDALIAACTT
;
A
#
# COMPACT_ATOMS: atom_id res chain seq x y z
N MET A 1 38.58 21.57 -25.27
CA MET A 1 37.20 21.38 -25.78
C MET A 1 36.55 20.31 -24.91
N LEU A 2 35.48 20.66 -24.20
CA LEU A 2 34.53 19.73 -23.56
C LEU A 2 33.93 18.82 -24.65
N ALA A 3 33.34 17.64 -24.46
CA ALA A 3 32.75 16.85 -23.37
C ALA A 3 32.74 15.38 -23.92
N SER A 4 32.28 14.30 -23.31
CA SER A 4 31.46 14.00 -22.14
C SER A 4 31.65 12.48 -21.92
N ASN A 5 31.80 12.05 -20.67
CA ASN A 5 31.76 10.63 -20.31
C ASN A 5 30.35 10.07 -20.57
N GLY A 6 30.26 9.12 -21.51
CA GLY A 6 29.10 8.22 -21.63
C GLY A 6 29.12 7.23 -20.48
N GLY A 7 28.62 7.64 -19.31
CA GLY A 7 28.27 6.70 -18.25
C GLY A 7 27.09 5.82 -18.69
N PRO A 8 27.03 4.56 -18.25
CA PRO A 8 25.87 3.71 -18.53
C PRO A 8 24.63 4.39 -17.97
N THR A 9 23.63 4.59 -18.84
CA THR A 9 22.26 4.93 -18.46
C THR A 9 21.76 3.87 -17.49
N SER A 10 21.66 4.22 -16.21
CA SER A 10 21.00 3.40 -15.20
C SER A 10 19.60 3.05 -15.71
N PRO A 11 19.22 1.77 -15.85
CA PRO A 11 17.81 1.44 -15.91
C PRO A 11 17.21 1.95 -14.61
N SER A 12 16.19 2.80 -14.71
CA SER A 12 15.41 3.30 -13.60
C SER A 12 14.97 2.13 -12.73
N TYR A 13 15.65 1.97 -11.60
CA TYR A 13 15.31 1.02 -10.53
C TYR A 13 14.11 1.59 -9.76
N ALA A 14 13.02 1.92 -10.48
CA ALA A 14 11.72 2.00 -9.83
C ALA A 14 11.43 0.58 -9.38
N ALA A 15 11.69 0.31 -8.10
CA ALA A 15 11.68 -1.04 -7.53
C ALA A 15 10.34 -1.70 -7.85
N ARG A 16 10.37 -2.70 -8.74
CA ARG A 16 9.23 -3.60 -8.91
C ARG A 16 9.19 -4.46 -7.65
N MET A 17 8.29 -4.10 -6.74
CA MET A 17 8.10 -4.78 -5.47
C MET A 17 6.66 -5.27 -5.41
N THR A 18 6.48 -6.56 -5.09
CA THR A 18 5.17 -7.17 -4.90
C THR A 18 5.15 -7.80 -3.51
N THR A 19 4.14 -7.46 -2.72
CA THR A 19 3.86 -8.09 -1.42
C THR A 19 2.37 -8.37 -1.30
N GLU A 20 2.02 -9.30 -0.42
CA GLU A 20 0.65 -9.70 -0.19
C GLU A 20 0.11 -9.01 1.06
N ILE A 21 -1.19 -8.74 1.10
CA ILE A 21 -1.83 -8.33 2.35
C ILE A 21 -1.77 -9.52 3.33
N SER A 22 -1.28 -9.28 4.54
CA SER A 22 -1.25 -10.31 5.58
C SER A 22 -2.66 -10.57 6.14
N TYR A 23 -3.07 -11.83 6.24
CA TYR A 23 -4.38 -12.25 6.75
C TYR A 23 -4.25 -13.08 8.04
N ALA A 24 -4.95 -12.67 9.09
CA ALA A 24 -5.13 -13.52 10.27
C ALA A 24 -5.94 -14.77 9.89
N LYS A 25 -5.50 -15.94 10.37
CA LYS A 25 -6.06 -17.26 9.99
C LYS A 25 -7.56 -17.41 10.28
N TRP A 26 -8.09 -16.70 11.28
CA TRP A 26 -9.52 -16.70 11.62
C TRP A 26 -10.37 -15.82 10.69
N MET A 27 -9.75 -14.86 10.00
CA MET A 27 -10.43 -13.94 9.08
C MET A 27 -10.65 -14.57 7.70
N LEU A 28 -9.82 -15.55 7.31
CA LEU A 28 -9.92 -16.29 6.05
C LEU A 28 -11.30 -16.93 5.79
N PRO A 29 -11.92 -17.69 6.72
CA PRO A 29 -13.25 -18.25 6.50
C PRO A 29 -14.36 -17.19 6.41
N LEU A 30 -14.13 -15.98 6.92
CA LEU A 30 -15.08 -14.86 6.88
C LEU A 30 -14.91 -13.97 5.64
N SER A 31 -13.70 -13.80 5.11
CA SER A 31 -13.40 -12.90 3.99
C SER A 31 -13.54 -13.57 2.61
N VAL A 32 -13.32 -14.88 2.53
CA VAL A 32 -13.41 -15.65 1.28
C VAL A 32 -14.82 -15.70 0.68
N PRO A 33 -15.91 -15.93 1.45
CA PRO A 33 -17.27 -15.93 0.91
C PRO A 33 -17.69 -14.57 0.33
N PHE A 34 -17.10 -13.48 0.82
CA PHE A 34 -17.39 -12.12 0.37
C PHE A 34 -16.37 -11.58 -0.64
N GLY A 35 -15.46 -12.39 -1.20
CA GLY A 35 -14.52 -11.93 -2.25
C GLY A 35 -13.45 -10.94 -1.77
N LEU A 36 -13.19 -10.88 -0.45
CA LEU A 36 -12.11 -10.10 0.18
C LEU A 36 -10.90 -10.98 0.53
N GLY A 37 -10.83 -12.17 -0.05
CA GLY A 37 -9.77 -13.15 0.20
C GLY A 37 -8.44 -12.78 -0.49
N PRO A 38 -7.35 -13.49 -0.14
CA PRO A 38 -6.00 -13.20 -0.62
C PRO A 38 -5.83 -13.26 -2.15
N LYS A 39 -6.67 -14.01 -2.87
CA LYS A 39 -6.64 -14.05 -4.34
C LYS A 39 -7.03 -12.74 -5.03
N HIS A 40 -7.65 -11.80 -4.31
CA HIS A 40 -8.08 -10.50 -4.84
C HIS A 40 -7.42 -9.32 -4.14
N SER A 41 -6.37 -9.58 -3.37
CA SER A 41 -5.71 -8.57 -2.55
C SER A 41 -4.23 -8.56 -2.83
N ASP A 42 -3.71 -7.38 -3.11
CA ASP A 42 -2.43 -7.23 -3.79
C ASP A 42 -1.83 -5.86 -3.46
N VAL A 43 -0.54 -5.85 -3.16
CA VAL A 43 0.23 -4.64 -2.90
C VAL A 43 1.44 -4.65 -3.83
N GLN A 44 1.44 -3.74 -4.80
CA GLN A 44 2.46 -3.71 -5.84
C GLN A 44 2.96 -2.30 -6.09
N VAL A 45 4.28 -2.14 -6.12
CA VAL A 45 4.92 -0.97 -6.68
C VAL A 45 5.24 -1.24 -8.15
N ARG A 46 4.60 -0.50 -9.05
CA ARG A 46 4.83 -0.57 -10.51
C ARG A 46 4.62 0.80 -11.13
N ASP A 47 5.32 1.07 -12.24
CA ASP A 47 5.14 2.28 -13.04
C ASP A 47 5.24 3.60 -12.25
N GLY A 48 6.00 3.60 -11.14
CA GLY A 48 6.14 4.76 -10.26
C GLY A 48 4.96 5.01 -9.31
N ALA A 49 4.05 4.04 -9.16
CA ALA A 49 2.92 4.09 -8.23
C ALA A 49 2.84 2.82 -7.36
N LEU A 50 2.39 3.01 -6.12
CA LEU A 50 1.95 1.96 -5.23
C LEU A 50 0.47 1.67 -5.49
N HIS A 51 0.19 0.46 -5.93
CA HIS A 51 -1.15 -0.10 -6.07
C HIS A 51 -1.47 -0.93 -4.83
N VAL A 52 -2.59 -0.63 -4.20
CA VAL A 52 -3.10 -1.37 -3.04
C VAL A 52 -4.52 -1.79 -3.35
N ALA A 53 -4.77 -3.09 -3.35
CA ALA A 53 -6.10 -3.67 -3.52
C ALA A 53 -6.39 -4.64 -2.36
N MET A 54 -7.59 -4.56 -1.81
CA MET A 54 -8.14 -5.55 -0.88
C MET A 54 -9.52 -5.98 -1.37
N GLY A 55 -9.55 -6.90 -2.33
CA GLY A 55 -10.77 -7.31 -3.02
C GLY A 55 -11.56 -6.14 -3.60
N TRP A 56 -12.89 -6.21 -3.53
CA TRP A 56 -13.77 -5.09 -3.87
C TRP A 56 -13.87 -4.01 -2.76
N GLY A 57 -13.32 -4.30 -1.57
CA GLY A 57 -13.47 -3.47 -0.38
C GLY A 57 -12.57 -2.24 -0.39
N PHE A 58 -11.38 -2.33 -0.98
CA PHE A 58 -10.47 -1.20 -1.12
C PHE A 58 -9.66 -1.27 -2.41
N SER A 59 -9.49 -0.14 -3.07
CA SER A 59 -8.49 0.02 -4.13
C SER A 59 -7.91 1.43 -4.11
N ALA A 60 -6.59 1.57 -4.14
CA ALA A 60 -5.90 2.84 -4.30
C ALA A 60 -4.71 2.71 -5.26
N GLU A 61 -4.46 3.79 -5.98
CA GLU A 61 -3.26 4.00 -6.79
C GLU A 61 -2.60 5.28 -6.27
N ILE A 62 -1.41 5.13 -5.70
CA ILE A 62 -0.70 6.18 -4.97
C ILE A 62 0.63 6.41 -5.68
N PRO A 63 0.85 7.53 -6.38
CA PRO A 63 2.14 7.83 -6.96
C PRO A 63 3.22 7.83 -5.87
N LEU A 64 4.37 7.19 -6.10
CA LEU A 64 5.46 7.16 -5.11
C LEU A 64 5.91 8.58 -4.73
N ALA A 65 5.89 9.50 -5.70
CA ALA A 65 6.21 10.91 -5.49
C ALA A 65 5.23 11.64 -4.53
N SER A 66 4.04 11.08 -4.30
CA SER A 66 3.06 11.58 -3.34
C SER A 66 3.24 10.97 -1.95
N ILE A 67 4.05 9.92 -1.79
CA ILE A 67 4.35 9.34 -0.48
C ILE A 67 5.43 10.20 0.18
N LYS A 68 5.07 10.88 1.27
CA LYS A 68 6.00 11.73 2.04
C LYS A 68 6.73 10.96 3.11
N GLU A 69 6.04 10.04 3.74
CA GLU A 69 6.58 9.23 4.83
C GLU A 69 6.07 7.81 4.68
N ALA A 70 6.96 6.85 4.91
CA ALA A 70 6.63 5.44 5.03
C ALA A 70 7.35 4.90 6.26
N GLY A 71 6.62 4.25 7.15
CA GLY A 71 7.17 3.73 8.40
C GLY A 71 6.34 2.60 8.97
N ARG A 72 6.86 1.94 10.00
CA ARG A 72 6.08 0.94 10.73
C ARG A 72 4.96 1.63 11.50
N TRP A 73 3.79 1.02 11.54
CA TRP A 73 2.65 1.56 12.29
C TRP A 73 2.96 1.55 13.79
N GLU A 74 2.94 2.72 14.41
CA GLU A 74 3.10 2.87 15.85
C GLU A 74 1.73 3.00 16.51
N GLY A 75 1.24 1.91 17.13
CA GLY A 75 -0.01 1.93 17.89
C GLY A 75 -0.74 0.59 17.93
N ARG A 76 -1.74 0.48 18.80
CA ARG A 76 -2.61 -0.71 18.84
C ARG A 76 -3.61 -0.68 17.68
N ILE A 77 -3.65 -1.78 16.94
CA ILE A 77 -4.66 -2.02 15.91
C ILE A 77 -5.82 -2.79 16.55
N THR A 78 -6.96 -2.12 16.65
CA THR A 78 -8.18 -2.66 17.27
C THR A 78 -9.27 -2.99 16.24
N SER A 79 -8.98 -2.83 14.94
CA SER A 79 -9.93 -3.06 13.86
C SER A 79 -9.28 -3.77 12.67
N TRP A 80 -10.03 -4.65 12.02
CA TRP A 80 -9.61 -5.47 10.86
C TRP A 80 -10.59 -5.26 9.70
N GLY A 81 -10.06 -5.16 8.48
CA GLY A 81 -10.79 -4.82 7.26
C GLY A 81 -10.39 -3.45 6.73
N VAL A 82 -11.36 -2.70 6.18
CA VAL A 82 -11.16 -1.36 5.62
C VAL A 82 -11.85 -0.36 6.54
N HIS A 83 -11.09 0.31 7.40
CA HIS A 83 -11.61 1.24 8.40
C HIS A 83 -10.92 2.58 8.28
N GLY A 84 -11.68 3.67 8.30
CA GLY A 84 -11.07 4.98 8.13
C GLY A 84 -12.05 6.13 8.25
N TRP A 85 -11.50 7.31 8.50
CA TRP A 85 -12.26 8.55 8.59
C TRP A 85 -11.41 9.75 8.12
N ARG A 86 -12.04 10.69 7.41
CA ARG A 86 -11.43 11.96 6.93
C ARG A 86 -10.11 11.79 6.15
N GLY A 87 -10.01 10.69 5.42
CA GLY A 87 -8.88 10.37 4.54
C GLY A 87 -7.72 9.65 5.20
N ARG A 88 -7.83 9.27 6.47
CA ARG A 88 -6.99 8.21 7.05
C ARG A 88 -7.72 6.89 6.90
N TRP A 89 -7.05 5.89 6.33
CA TRP A 89 -7.59 4.56 6.12
C TRP A 89 -6.62 3.51 6.62
N LEU A 90 -7.14 2.51 7.31
CA LEU A 90 -6.47 1.30 7.73
C LEU A 90 -7.07 0.15 6.92
N VAL A 91 -6.26 -0.46 6.07
CA VAL A 91 -6.61 -1.55 5.17
C VAL A 91 -5.81 -2.76 5.60
N ASN A 92 -6.44 -3.64 6.35
CA ASN A 92 -5.69 -4.56 7.14
C ASN A 92 -6.38 -5.93 7.30
N GLY A 93 -5.67 -7.01 6.98
CA GLY A 93 -6.10 -8.37 7.30
C GLY A 93 -5.44 -9.00 8.53
N SER A 94 -4.40 -8.40 9.10
CA SER A 94 -3.64 -8.83 10.27
C SER A 94 -3.11 -7.66 11.11
N SER A 95 -3.19 -7.74 12.43
CA SER A 95 -2.63 -6.69 13.30
C SER A 95 -1.10 -6.55 13.22
N ASP A 96 -0.41 -7.51 12.57
CA ASP A 96 1.04 -7.52 12.41
C ASP A 96 1.47 -7.08 11.00
N GLY A 97 2.68 -6.52 10.88
CA GLY A 97 3.28 -6.18 9.59
C GLY A 97 2.69 -4.94 8.93
N VAL A 98 2.23 -3.97 9.73
CA VAL A 98 1.49 -2.81 9.24
C VAL A 98 2.42 -1.64 8.96
N VAL A 99 2.34 -1.13 7.73
CA VAL A 99 3.08 0.04 7.27
C VAL A 99 2.14 1.23 7.20
N ALA A 100 2.54 2.32 7.83
CA ALA A 100 1.88 3.62 7.76
C ALA A 100 2.51 4.44 6.62
N LEU A 101 1.67 4.98 5.74
CA LEU A 101 2.06 5.85 4.64
C LEU A 101 1.36 7.20 4.77
N THR A 102 2.13 8.28 4.73
CA THR A 102 1.63 9.66 4.63
C THR A 102 1.66 10.10 3.17
N ILE A 103 0.54 10.60 2.65
CA ILE A 103 0.32 10.89 1.23
C ILE A 103 -0.05 12.36 1.03
N ASP A 104 0.84 13.09 0.36
CA ASP A 104 0.68 14.48 -0.03
C ASP A 104 1.38 14.74 -1.40
N PRO A 105 0.65 15.13 -2.47
CA PRO A 105 -0.77 15.52 -2.48
C PRO A 105 -1.73 14.36 -2.22
N PRO A 106 -2.91 14.60 -1.60
CA PRO A 106 -3.91 13.56 -1.37
C PRO A 106 -4.41 12.93 -2.67
N VAL A 107 -4.57 11.61 -2.68
CA VAL A 107 -5.02 10.85 -3.85
C VAL A 107 -6.45 10.37 -3.70
N LYS A 108 -7.01 9.79 -4.77
CA LYS A 108 -8.32 9.12 -4.72
C LYS A 108 -8.14 7.63 -4.48
N ALA A 109 -8.91 7.10 -3.54
CA ALA A 109 -9.08 5.68 -3.32
C ALA A 109 -10.56 5.32 -3.50
N LYS A 110 -10.87 4.03 -3.59
CA LYS A 110 -12.24 3.51 -3.56
C LYS A 110 -12.38 2.62 -2.34
N VAL A 111 -13.44 2.84 -1.57
CA VAL A 111 -13.85 2.01 -0.43
C VAL A 111 -15.22 1.46 -0.75
N CYS A 112 -15.33 0.14 -0.87
CA CYS A 112 -16.58 -0.52 -1.28
C CYS A 112 -17.20 0.08 -2.56
N GLY A 113 -16.37 0.49 -3.52
CA GLY A 113 -16.79 1.17 -4.75
C GLY A 113 -17.05 2.69 -4.63
N VAL A 114 -17.07 3.25 -3.42
CA VAL A 114 -17.27 4.69 -3.19
C VAL A 114 -15.93 5.43 -3.24
N PRO A 115 -15.78 6.48 -4.07
CA PRO A 115 -14.55 7.25 -4.14
C PRO A 115 -14.35 8.08 -2.86
N VAL A 116 -13.17 7.97 -2.26
CA VAL A 116 -12.76 8.69 -1.06
C VAL A 116 -11.42 9.38 -1.30
N THR A 117 -11.16 10.44 -0.54
CA THR A 117 -9.83 11.07 -0.53
C THR A 117 -8.94 10.29 0.44
N LEU A 118 -7.72 9.97 0.03
CA LEU A 118 -6.72 9.25 0.80
C LEU A 118 -5.54 10.19 1.09
N ARG A 119 -5.22 10.31 2.38
CA ARG A 119 -4.14 11.14 2.93
C ARG A 119 -3.18 10.31 3.76
N GLU A 120 -3.69 9.31 4.48
CA GLU A 120 -2.87 8.38 5.24
C GLU A 120 -3.41 6.97 5.01
N LEU A 121 -2.50 6.03 4.79
CA LEU A 121 -2.81 4.63 4.59
C LEU A 121 -1.99 3.76 5.55
N GLY A 122 -2.67 3.06 6.45
CA GLY A 122 -2.11 1.90 7.14
C GLY A 122 -2.42 0.63 6.36
N VAL A 123 -1.43 -0.12 5.91
CA VAL A 123 -1.63 -1.39 5.20
C VAL A 123 -0.82 -2.52 5.83
N SER A 124 -1.47 -3.65 6.11
CA SER A 124 -0.75 -4.86 6.55
C SER A 124 -0.18 -5.60 5.37
N VAL A 125 1.11 -5.86 5.40
CA VAL A 125 1.82 -6.60 4.35
C VAL A 125 2.66 -7.72 4.96
N THR A 126 2.97 -8.72 4.14
CA THR A 126 3.83 -9.84 4.55
C THR A 126 5.29 -9.43 4.69
N ASP A 127 5.73 -8.40 3.96
CA ASP A 127 7.08 -7.83 4.05
C ASP A 127 7.02 -6.29 4.22
N PRO A 128 6.92 -5.80 5.47
CA PRO A 128 6.80 -4.37 5.74
C PRO A 128 8.08 -3.60 5.41
N ASP A 129 9.25 -4.20 5.59
CA ASP A 129 10.52 -3.51 5.39
C ASP A 129 10.78 -3.30 3.89
N ALA A 130 10.44 -4.28 3.05
CA ALA A 130 10.55 -4.13 1.61
C ALA A 130 9.55 -3.11 1.04
N LEU A 131 8.33 -3.02 1.61
CA LEU A 131 7.38 -1.97 1.22
C LEU A 131 7.89 -0.58 1.60
N ILE A 132 8.41 -0.41 2.82
CA ILE A 132 8.99 0.87 3.27
C ILE A 132 10.14 1.28 2.33
N ALA A 133 11.08 0.37 2.08
CA ALA A 133 12.23 0.64 1.20
C ALA A 133 11.81 1.03 -0.23
N ALA A 134 10.75 0.44 -0.76
CA ALA A 134 10.22 0.79 -2.08
C ALA A 134 9.51 2.15 -2.11
N CYS A 135 9.05 2.66 -0.96
CA CYS A 135 8.32 3.92 -0.85
C CYS A 135 9.19 5.13 -0.48
N THR A 136 10.39 4.92 0.06
CA THR A 136 11.30 5.99 0.54
C THR A 136 12.41 6.35 -0.45
N THR A 137 12.12 6.37 -1.76
CA THR A 137 13.14 6.62 -2.80
C THR A 137 13.60 8.07 -2.87
#